data_AF-A0A952BW01-F1
#
_entry.id   AF-A0A952BW01-F1
#
_cell.length_a   1.000
_cell.length_b   1.000
_cell.length_c   1.000
_cell.angle_alpha   90.00
_cell.angle_beta   90.00
_cell.angle_gamma   90.00
#
_symmetry.space_group_name_H-M   'P 1'
#
loop_
_entity.id
_entity.type
_entity.pdbx_description
1 polymer ?
#
loop_
_entity_poly.entity_id
_entity_poly.type
_entity_poly.pdbx_seq_one_letter_code
_entity_poly.pdbx_strand_id
1 'polypeptide(L)'
;MGLLDRLKKKKAEPQPEETSSENSEVNSSDSYIDDEDPMSLMDAVDIDGTSSSSSGSDYSDIDSVQLDGEEGEDEKKKSPPDKKPLPVKLIAGIAVALLFLLIFVAVGAYFLFREPDYQPIVEKAMRGFFTDLSKGNLKVCFDQMLPEVRQKSSLEQFEKDFKSARFLLTDIENIGFQATRYNETNGIGTHAGDFSYSDGSRGFFTISFEVQKIDKERKVLLKGFKVESEDRRNKFFRSAFSVVEEFLKTFDDKKLEEFKGFMYPTVREALGNLKINLLHSRLVESGFRDVVFKSESMIEHAPSEITFIGVATTKLGTRMRGEISLFYEEGVWLVTMVNFIPDQGA
;
A
#
# COMPACT_ATOMS: atom_id res chain seq x y z
N MET A 1 28.08 7.14 -7.26
CA MET A 1 28.55 6.61 -5.95
C MET A 1 28.40 5.11 -6.01
N GLY A 2 29.50 4.37 -5.89
CA GLY A 2 29.49 2.91 -5.98
C GLY A 2 28.92 2.25 -4.71
N LEU A 3 28.59 0.96 -4.79
CA LEU A 3 28.12 0.14 -3.65
C LEU A 3 29.05 0.25 -2.43
N LEU A 4 30.37 0.29 -2.68
CA LEU A 4 31.40 0.48 -1.65
C LEU A 4 31.35 1.87 -1.00
N ASP A 5 31.01 2.93 -1.74
CA ASP A 5 30.87 4.27 -1.17
C ASP A 5 29.66 4.35 -0.24
N ARG A 6 28.58 3.62 -0.57
CA ARG A 6 27.37 3.52 0.26
C ARG A 6 27.60 2.73 1.55
N LEU A 7 28.36 1.62 1.48
CA LEU A 7 28.74 0.83 2.65
C LEU A 7 29.72 1.58 3.57
N LYS A 8 30.67 2.35 3.00
CA LYS A 8 31.60 3.17 3.79
C LYS A 8 30.91 4.34 4.48
N LYS A 9 29.92 4.97 3.84
CA LYS A 9 29.15 6.07 4.45
C LYS A 9 28.31 5.64 5.65
N LYS A 10 27.76 4.41 5.64
CA LYS A 10 27.02 3.85 6.79
C LYS A 10 27.91 3.44 7.97
N LYS A 11 29.22 3.25 7.75
CA LYS A 11 30.18 2.86 8.79
C LYS A 11 30.88 4.05 9.46
N ALA A 12 30.61 5.27 9.00
CA ALA A 12 31.28 6.50 9.42
C ALA A 12 30.34 7.48 10.17
N GLU A 13 29.31 6.95 10.82
CA GLU A 13 28.53 7.71 11.80
C GLU A 13 29.20 7.52 13.17
N PRO A 14 29.70 8.59 13.83
CA PRO A 14 30.47 8.45 15.06
C PRO A 14 29.55 8.08 16.22
N GLN A 15 29.87 6.98 16.92
CA GLN A 15 29.35 6.75 18.27
C GLN A 15 29.95 7.80 19.22
N PRO A 16 29.16 8.35 20.17
CA PRO A 16 29.72 9.20 21.21
C PRO A 16 30.61 8.35 22.14
N GLU A 17 31.78 8.90 22.47
CA GLU A 17 32.71 8.34 23.45
C GLU A 17 32.05 8.32 24.84
N GLU A 18 31.94 7.13 25.45
CA GLU A 18 31.77 7.02 26.89
C GLU A 18 33.04 6.44 27.53
N THR A 19 33.62 7.29 28.37
CA THR A 19 34.71 7.01 29.29
C THR A 19 34.32 5.98 30.34
N SER A 20 35.30 5.15 30.68
CA SER A 20 35.33 4.12 31.73
C SER A 20 34.86 4.57 33.13
N SER A 21 34.17 3.66 33.84
CA SER A 21 34.48 3.32 35.24
C SER A 21 33.76 2.06 35.72
N GLU A 22 34.48 1.25 36.50
CA GLU A 22 34.09 -0.01 37.13
C GLU A 22 33.08 0.14 38.29
N ASN A 23 32.39 -0.99 38.56
CA ASN A 23 31.98 -1.55 39.86
C ASN A 23 30.51 -1.52 40.38
N SER A 24 30.21 -2.68 40.98
CA SER A 24 29.29 -3.06 42.06
C SER A 24 27.79 -3.26 41.82
N GLU A 25 27.44 -4.55 41.71
CA GLU A 25 26.42 -5.32 42.46
C GLU A 25 25.49 -4.64 43.50
N VAL A 26 24.24 -5.17 43.50
CA VAL A 26 23.29 -5.42 44.63
C VAL A 26 22.07 -4.48 44.81
N ASN A 27 20.88 -5.13 44.73
CA ASN A 27 19.57 -4.92 45.36
C ASN A 27 19.08 -3.51 45.72
N SER A 28 17.82 -3.20 45.39
CA SER A 28 16.68 -3.34 46.32
C SER A 28 15.38 -2.73 45.79
N SER A 29 14.30 -3.18 46.40
CA SER A 29 12.88 -3.17 46.04
C SER A 29 12.13 -1.86 46.32
N ASP A 30 10.89 -1.81 45.81
CA ASP A 30 9.69 -1.11 46.32
C ASP A 30 9.65 0.43 46.35
N SER A 31 8.67 1.01 45.62
CA SER A 31 7.45 1.54 46.27
C SER A 31 6.43 2.11 45.27
N TYR A 32 5.18 1.98 45.70
CA TYR A 32 3.89 2.30 45.08
C TYR A 32 3.53 3.80 44.99
N ILE A 33 2.42 4.05 44.27
CA ILE A 33 1.33 5.07 44.40
C ILE A 33 1.12 5.73 43.02
N ASP A 34 0.09 5.43 42.22
CA ASP A 34 -1.38 5.50 42.42
C ASP A 34 -1.89 6.95 42.54
N ASP A 35 -2.44 7.49 41.46
CA ASP A 35 -3.33 8.67 41.49
C ASP A 35 -4.32 8.54 40.31
N GLU A 36 -5.55 8.20 40.67
CA GLU A 36 -6.73 8.37 39.83
C GLU A 36 -7.18 9.85 39.79
N ASP A 37 -7.79 10.22 38.65
CA ASP A 37 -8.70 11.35 38.36
C ASP A 37 -9.54 11.88 39.55
N PRO A 38 -10.04 13.16 39.59
CA PRO A 38 -10.98 13.64 38.56
C PRO A 38 -11.21 15.19 38.35
N MET A 39 -11.68 15.53 37.13
CA MET A 39 -12.73 16.50 36.74
C MET A 39 -12.68 18.05 36.96
N SER A 40 -13.20 18.72 35.90
CA SER A 40 -13.99 19.99 35.82
C SER A 40 -13.22 21.30 35.53
N LEU A 41 -13.74 22.35 34.88
CA LEU A 41 -15.10 22.79 34.51
C LEU A 41 -15.03 23.88 33.39
N MET A 42 -16.20 24.26 32.86
CA MET A 42 -16.62 25.06 31.68
C MET A 42 -16.15 26.52 31.50
N ASP A 43 -16.30 27.06 30.27
CA ASP A 43 -17.23 28.16 29.88
C ASP A 43 -17.29 28.25 28.33
N ALA A 44 -18.43 28.11 27.63
CA ALA A 44 -19.63 28.95 27.50
C ALA A 44 -19.49 30.10 26.47
N VAL A 45 -20.18 30.00 25.34
CA VAL A 45 -20.79 31.13 24.62
C VAL A 45 -22.11 30.65 23.99
N ASP A 46 -23.21 31.09 24.58
CA ASP A 46 -24.57 31.10 24.01
C ASP A 46 -24.75 32.30 23.08
N ILE A 47 -25.41 32.13 21.94
CA ILE A 47 -26.27 33.16 21.33
C ILE A 47 -27.49 32.49 20.71
N ASP A 48 -28.64 32.70 21.33
CA ASP A 48 -29.99 32.52 20.79
C ASP A 48 -30.52 33.88 20.30
N GLY A 49 -31.41 33.90 19.31
CA GLY A 49 -31.95 35.12 18.72
C GLY A 49 -32.88 34.88 17.54
N THR A 50 -34.14 34.60 17.85
CA THR A 50 -35.25 34.24 16.98
C THR A 50 -35.87 35.41 16.20
N SER A 51 -36.66 35.06 15.15
CA SER A 51 -37.81 35.79 14.54
C SER A 51 -37.49 36.89 13.50
N SER A 52 -38.31 37.23 12.50
CA SER A 52 -39.40 36.60 11.73
C SER A 52 -39.82 37.60 10.62
N SER A 53 -40.19 37.09 9.44
CA SER A 53 -41.25 37.56 8.52
C SER A 53 -41.16 38.85 7.66
N SER A 54 -41.66 38.67 6.41
CA SER A 54 -42.29 39.63 5.46
C SER A 54 -41.35 40.57 4.70
N SER A 55 -41.54 40.98 3.44
CA SER A 55 -42.54 40.75 2.37
C SER A 55 -42.16 41.65 1.18
N GLY A 56 -42.43 41.23 -0.06
CA GLY A 56 -42.46 42.06 -1.29
C GLY A 56 -41.08 42.50 -1.80
N SER A 57 -40.82 42.70 -3.09
CA SER A 57 -41.59 42.82 -4.34
C SER A 57 -40.52 42.82 -5.45
N ASP A 58 -40.60 42.02 -6.52
CA ASP A 58 -41.33 42.27 -7.77
C ASP A 58 -40.52 43.08 -8.81
N TYR A 59 -40.84 42.85 -10.10
CA TYR A 59 -40.27 43.36 -11.37
C TYR A 59 -39.01 42.65 -11.92
N SER A 60 -38.90 42.33 -13.21
CA SER A 60 -39.81 42.24 -14.36
C SER A 60 -38.98 41.75 -15.56
N ASP A 61 -39.70 41.34 -16.62
CA ASP A 61 -39.34 41.42 -18.04
C ASP A 61 -38.77 40.17 -18.74
N ILE A 62 -39.57 39.45 -19.55
CA ILE A 62 -39.98 39.62 -20.98
C ILE A 62 -39.40 38.37 -21.70
N ASP A 63 -40.09 37.56 -22.51
CA ASP A 63 -40.75 37.96 -23.75
C ASP A 63 -41.84 37.00 -24.24
N SER A 64 -42.75 37.62 -24.99
CA SER A 64 -43.96 37.13 -25.63
C SER A 64 -43.72 36.72 -27.09
N VAL A 65 -44.46 35.73 -27.59
CA VAL A 65 -44.78 35.61 -29.02
C VAL A 65 -46.27 35.27 -29.16
N GLN A 66 -47.04 36.23 -29.66
CA GLN A 66 -48.38 36.08 -30.19
C GLN A 66 -48.30 35.73 -31.68
N LEU A 67 -49.23 34.90 -32.16
CA LEU A 67 -49.72 34.96 -33.55
C LEU A 67 -51.25 34.76 -33.54
N ASP A 68 -51.90 35.67 -34.28
CA ASP A 68 -53.32 35.88 -34.55
C ASP A 68 -54.04 34.58 -35.00
N GLY A 69 -55.34 34.34 -34.83
CA GLY A 69 -56.50 35.22 -34.90
C GLY A 69 -57.38 34.71 -36.04
N GLU A 70 -58.62 34.28 -35.76
CA GLU A 70 -59.80 34.45 -36.61
C GLU A 70 -61.07 33.88 -35.95
N GLU A 71 -62.09 34.74 -35.87
CA GLU A 71 -63.48 34.40 -35.56
C GLU A 71 -64.17 33.80 -36.80
N GLY A 72 -65.09 32.87 -36.57
CA GLY A 72 -66.02 32.39 -37.59
C GLY A 72 -67.15 31.61 -36.92
N GLU A 73 -68.31 32.25 -36.80
CA GLU A 73 -69.55 31.63 -36.32
C GLU A 73 -70.14 30.63 -37.33
N ASP A 74 -70.71 29.58 -36.74
CA ASP A 74 -71.98 28.93 -37.06
C ASP A 74 -72.13 27.66 -37.93
N GLU A 75 -72.81 26.73 -37.24
CA GLU A 75 -73.73 25.67 -37.67
C GLU A 75 -73.26 24.23 -38.05
N LYS A 76 -73.76 23.32 -37.19
CA LYS A 76 -74.38 21.99 -37.44
C LYS A 76 -73.57 20.71 -37.19
N LYS A 77 -73.89 20.15 -36.01
CA LYS A 77 -74.21 18.73 -35.70
C LYS A 77 -73.30 17.64 -36.27
N LYS A 78 -72.48 17.06 -35.38
CA LYS A 78 -72.36 15.60 -35.11
C LYS A 78 -71.72 15.40 -33.72
N SER A 79 -72.44 14.75 -32.81
CA SER A 79 -71.90 14.22 -31.54
C SER A 79 -71.15 12.89 -31.77
N PRO A 80 -70.41 12.36 -30.78
CA PRO A 80 -69.11 12.75 -30.22
C PRO A 80 -68.02 11.68 -30.53
N PRO A 81 -66.80 11.76 -29.96
CA PRO A 81 -66.45 10.63 -29.11
C PRO A 81 -66.03 11.07 -27.70
N ASP A 82 -66.51 10.27 -26.75
CA ASP A 82 -66.16 10.24 -25.35
C ASP A 82 -64.69 10.60 -25.06
N LYS A 83 -64.48 11.68 -24.31
CA LYS A 83 -63.37 11.74 -23.35
C LYS A 83 -63.98 11.67 -21.97
N LYS A 84 -64.12 10.43 -21.47
CA LYS A 84 -64.41 10.18 -20.06
C LYS A 84 -63.40 10.99 -19.23
N PRO A 85 -63.84 11.81 -18.25
CA PRO A 85 -62.89 12.41 -17.31
C PRO A 85 -62.15 11.26 -16.63
N LEU A 86 -60.82 11.27 -16.71
CA LEU A 86 -59.98 10.37 -15.92
C LEU A 86 -60.44 10.50 -14.47
N PRO A 87 -60.89 9.41 -13.83
CA PRO A 87 -61.47 9.50 -12.50
C PRO A 87 -60.40 10.07 -11.58
N VAL A 88 -60.73 11.10 -10.81
CA VAL A 88 -59.83 11.78 -9.85
C VAL A 88 -59.09 10.78 -8.95
N LYS A 89 -59.67 9.59 -8.72
CA LYS A 89 -59.05 8.44 -8.03
C LYS A 89 -57.81 7.86 -8.73
N LEU A 90 -57.74 7.88 -10.07
CA LEU A 90 -56.58 7.41 -10.83
C LEU A 90 -55.40 8.39 -10.71
N ILE A 91 -55.69 9.70 -10.75
CA ILE A 91 -54.69 10.76 -10.61
C ILE A 91 -54.14 10.77 -9.17
N ALA A 92 -55.02 10.62 -8.17
CA ALA A 92 -54.61 10.47 -6.78
C ALA A 92 -53.76 9.19 -6.57
N GLY A 93 -54.11 8.07 -7.21
CA GLY A 93 -53.33 6.83 -7.15
C GLY A 93 -51.93 6.96 -7.75
N ILE A 94 -51.78 7.66 -8.87
CA ILE A 94 -50.48 7.94 -9.50
C ILE A 94 -49.64 8.86 -8.61
N ALA A 95 -50.25 9.88 -8.00
CA ALA A 95 -49.56 10.78 -7.08
C ALA A 95 -49.03 10.05 -5.84
N VAL A 96 -49.83 9.15 -5.26
CA VAL A 96 -49.41 8.31 -4.13
C VAL A 96 -48.29 7.35 -4.54
N ALA A 97 -48.38 6.72 -5.71
CA ALA A 97 -47.33 5.82 -6.21
C ALA A 97 -45.99 6.56 -6.43
N LEU A 98 -46.03 7.77 -6.99
CA LEU A 98 -44.84 8.63 -7.15
C LEU A 98 -44.26 9.06 -5.80
N LEU A 99 -45.10 9.35 -4.81
CA LEU A 99 -44.67 9.69 -3.45
C LEU A 99 -43.96 8.49 -2.79
N PHE A 100 -44.53 7.28 -2.92
CA PHE A 100 -43.89 6.05 -2.43
C PHE A 100 -42.57 5.76 -3.13
N LEU A 101 -42.50 5.98 -4.45
CA LEU A 101 -41.27 5.83 -5.21
C LEU A 101 -40.19 6.80 -4.72
N LEU A 102 -40.55 8.08 -4.51
CA LEU A 102 -39.64 9.10 -3.99
C LEU A 102 -39.15 8.77 -2.58
N ILE A 103 -40.03 8.27 -1.70
CA ILE A 103 -39.63 7.82 -0.36
C ILE A 103 -38.69 6.61 -0.47
N PHE A 104 -38.99 5.63 -1.34
CA PHE A 104 -38.12 4.47 -1.54
C PHE A 104 -36.74 4.85 -2.09
N VAL A 105 -36.70 5.79 -3.04
CA VAL A 105 -35.45 6.32 -3.59
C VAL A 105 -34.69 7.14 -2.55
N ALA A 106 -35.37 7.97 -1.75
CA ALA A 106 -34.77 8.76 -0.68
C ALA A 106 -34.24 7.89 0.46
N VAL A 107 -34.98 6.85 0.87
CA VAL A 107 -34.56 5.87 1.87
C VAL A 107 -33.42 5.01 1.32
N GLY A 108 -33.52 4.54 0.07
CA GLY A 108 -32.44 3.80 -0.60
C GLY A 108 -31.17 4.63 -0.75
N ALA A 109 -31.30 5.90 -1.14
CA ALA A 109 -30.19 6.86 -1.18
C ALA A 109 -29.63 7.11 0.22
N TYR A 110 -30.47 7.28 1.24
CA TYR A 110 -30.03 7.45 2.62
C TYR A 110 -29.19 6.25 3.10
N PHE A 111 -29.59 5.01 2.78
CA PHE A 111 -28.79 3.82 3.09
C PHE A 111 -27.53 3.68 2.22
N LEU A 112 -27.50 4.24 1.01
CA LEU A 112 -26.31 4.26 0.14
C LEU A 112 -25.31 5.37 0.51
N PHE A 113 -25.77 6.48 1.09
CA PHE A 113 -24.96 7.66 1.42
C PHE A 113 -24.69 7.83 2.92
N ARG A 114 -25.27 6.99 3.79
CA ARG A 114 -24.86 6.97 5.19
C ARG A 114 -23.45 6.40 5.27
N GLU A 115 -22.47 7.25 5.49
CA GLU A 115 -21.15 6.81 5.92
C GLU A 115 -21.34 5.93 7.15
N PRO A 116 -20.80 4.69 7.17
CA PRO A 116 -20.92 3.85 8.34
C PRO A 116 -20.24 4.57 9.52
N ASP A 117 -20.91 4.66 10.67
CA ASP A 117 -20.42 5.33 11.91
C ASP A 117 -19.02 4.86 12.37
N TYR A 118 -18.49 3.81 11.76
CA TYR A 118 -17.20 3.17 12.03
C TYR A 118 -16.04 3.71 11.20
N GLN A 119 -16.30 4.47 10.13
CA GLN A 119 -15.27 4.93 9.21
C GLN A 119 -14.15 5.73 9.90
N PRO A 120 -14.41 6.67 10.82
CA PRO A 120 -13.34 7.37 11.55
C PRO A 120 -12.47 6.44 12.41
N ILE A 121 -13.07 5.42 13.02
CA ILE A 121 -12.35 4.46 13.87
C ILE A 121 -11.46 3.55 13.01
N VAL A 122 -11.99 3.10 11.87
CA VAL A 122 -11.26 2.28 10.89
C VAL A 122 -10.08 3.07 10.34
N GLU A 123 -10.30 4.29 9.83
CA GLU A 123 -9.23 5.13 9.28
C GLU A 123 -8.14 5.43 10.31
N LYS A 124 -8.52 5.74 11.56
CA LYS A 124 -7.54 5.95 12.65
C LYS A 124 -6.71 4.70 12.90
N ALA A 125 -7.33 3.52 12.95
CA ALA A 125 -6.64 2.25 13.13
C ALA A 125 -5.70 1.94 11.96
N MET A 126 -6.15 2.16 10.71
CA MET A 126 -5.33 1.91 9.51
C MET A 126 -4.13 2.86 9.42
N ARG A 127 -4.32 4.15 9.74
CA ARG A 127 -3.20 5.12 9.83
C ARG A 127 -2.20 4.71 10.89
N GLY A 128 -2.68 4.26 12.05
CA GLY A 128 -1.83 3.73 13.13
C GLY A 128 -1.01 2.53 12.66
N PHE A 129 -1.67 1.55 12.04
CA PHE A 129 -1.02 0.37 11.49
C PHE A 129 0.10 0.71 10.51
N PHE A 130 -0.14 1.56 9.51
CA PHE A 130 0.90 1.96 8.55
C PHE A 130 2.02 2.79 9.19
N THR A 131 1.69 3.59 10.21
CA THR A 131 2.69 4.34 10.97
C THR A 131 3.62 3.39 11.72
N ASP A 132 3.07 2.38 12.40
CA ASP A 132 3.87 1.36 13.09
C ASP A 132 4.68 0.51 12.12
N LEU A 133 4.08 0.16 10.98
CA LEU A 133 4.72 -0.61 9.92
C LEU A 133 5.94 0.12 9.34
N SER A 134 5.80 1.42 9.06
CA SER A 134 6.90 2.25 8.56
C SER A 134 8.03 2.46 9.57
N LYS A 135 7.70 2.51 10.87
CA LYS A 135 8.68 2.58 11.97
C LYS A 135 9.36 1.25 12.28
N GLY A 136 8.90 0.14 11.69
CA GLY A 136 9.41 -1.19 11.98
C GLY A 136 8.92 -1.77 13.31
N ASN A 137 7.80 -1.27 13.86
CA ASN A 137 7.16 -1.80 15.06
C ASN A 137 6.37 -3.09 14.75
N LEU A 138 7.05 -4.12 14.24
CA LEU A 138 6.41 -5.31 13.65
C LEU A 138 5.63 -6.13 14.65
N LYS A 139 6.08 -6.22 15.90
CA LYS A 139 5.33 -6.87 16.98
C LYS A 139 3.98 -6.18 17.22
N VAL A 140 3.96 -4.84 17.24
CA VAL A 140 2.72 -4.06 17.43
C VAL A 140 1.78 -4.28 16.25
N CYS A 141 2.31 -4.25 15.02
CA CYS A 141 1.54 -4.55 13.80
C CYS A 141 0.94 -5.96 13.83
N PHE A 142 1.73 -6.95 14.27
CA PHE A 142 1.30 -8.33 14.41
C PHE A 142 0.21 -8.47 15.48
N ASP A 143 0.35 -7.80 16.62
CA ASP A 143 -0.64 -7.81 17.72
C ASP A 143 -1.98 -7.16 17.33
N GLN A 144 -1.99 -6.26 16.33
CA GLN A 144 -3.21 -5.68 15.74
C GLN A 144 -3.95 -6.65 14.78
N MET A 145 -3.35 -7.80 14.45
CA MET A 145 -4.01 -8.82 13.64
C MET A 145 -4.98 -9.69 14.44
N LEU A 146 -5.99 -10.20 13.74
CA LEU A 146 -6.95 -11.14 14.29
C LEU A 146 -6.23 -12.36 14.93
N PRO A 147 -6.75 -12.88 16.06
CA PRO A 147 -6.19 -14.08 16.68
C PRO A 147 -6.05 -15.27 15.71
N GLU A 148 -7.03 -15.45 14.81
CA GLU A 148 -6.99 -16.50 13.78
C GLU A 148 -5.82 -16.35 12.79
N VAL A 149 -5.37 -15.13 12.53
CA VAL A 149 -4.21 -14.86 11.66
C VAL A 149 -2.93 -15.13 12.43
N ARG A 150 -2.84 -14.65 13.67
CA ARG A 150 -1.69 -14.86 14.57
C ARG A 150 -1.46 -16.32 14.96
N GLN A 151 -2.50 -17.16 14.90
CA GLN A 151 -2.37 -18.61 15.10
C GLN A 151 -1.82 -19.34 13.87
N LYS A 152 -2.02 -18.78 12.66
CA LYS A 152 -1.59 -19.38 11.40
C LYS A 152 -0.19 -18.96 10.96
N SER A 153 0.30 -17.84 11.47
CA SER A 153 1.64 -17.31 11.18
C SER A 153 2.31 -16.89 12.47
N SER A 154 3.61 -17.21 12.63
CA SER A 154 4.38 -16.73 13.78
C SER A 154 4.81 -15.27 13.56
N LEU A 155 5.17 -14.58 14.64
CA LEU A 155 5.79 -13.25 14.55
C LEU A 155 7.05 -13.29 13.68
N GLU A 156 7.87 -14.33 13.82
CA GLU A 156 9.09 -14.51 13.01
C GLU A 156 8.79 -14.61 11.51
N GLN A 157 7.75 -15.37 11.13
CA GLN A 157 7.33 -15.46 9.74
C GLN A 157 6.81 -14.12 9.22
N PHE A 158 6.02 -13.39 10.03
CA PHE A 158 5.55 -12.05 9.69
C PHE A 158 6.71 -11.06 9.49
N GLU A 159 7.73 -11.11 10.34
CA GLU A 159 8.94 -10.29 10.20
C GLU A 159 9.72 -10.62 8.93
N LYS A 160 9.83 -11.90 8.59
CA LYS A 160 10.47 -12.36 7.34
C LYS A 160 9.71 -11.86 6.11
N ASP A 161 8.39 -12.00 6.10
CA ASP A 161 7.54 -11.53 5.01
C ASP A 161 7.64 -10.01 4.85
N PHE A 162 7.61 -9.27 5.96
CA PHE A 162 7.82 -7.82 5.97
C PHE A 162 9.18 -7.43 5.39
N LYS A 163 10.27 -8.08 5.83
CA LYS A 163 11.61 -7.82 5.29
C LYS A 163 11.65 -8.03 3.77
N SER A 164 11.00 -9.08 3.27
CA SER A 164 10.97 -9.37 1.83
C SER A 164 10.21 -8.31 1.02
N ALA A 165 9.10 -7.80 1.56
CA ALA A 165 8.23 -6.82 0.91
C ALA A 165 8.54 -5.37 1.31
N ARG A 166 9.61 -5.13 2.08
CA ARG A 166 9.92 -3.82 2.69
C ARG A 166 9.98 -2.68 1.68
N PHE A 167 10.42 -2.96 0.46
CA PHE A 167 10.48 -1.96 -0.61
C PHE A 167 9.10 -1.41 -1.04
N LEU A 168 7.99 -2.12 -0.78
CA LEU A 168 6.63 -1.63 -1.00
C LEU A 168 6.08 -0.84 0.20
N LEU A 169 6.72 -0.96 1.37
CA LEU A 169 6.17 -0.50 2.66
C LEU A 169 7.00 0.63 3.30
N THR A 170 8.08 1.04 2.64
CA THR A 170 8.97 2.12 3.08
C THR A 170 8.78 3.36 2.21
N ASP A 171 9.24 4.53 2.69
CA ASP A 171 9.21 5.79 1.93
C ASP A 171 7.81 6.22 1.43
N ILE A 172 6.75 5.82 2.14
CA ILE A 172 5.38 6.27 1.87
C ILE A 172 5.24 7.69 2.42
N GLU A 173 4.93 8.65 1.56
CA GLU A 173 4.71 10.06 1.94
C GLU A 173 3.26 10.31 2.34
N ASN A 174 2.31 9.84 1.53
CA ASN A 174 0.89 10.05 1.77
C ASN A 174 0.11 8.75 1.61
N ILE A 175 -0.90 8.62 2.46
CA ILE A 175 -1.89 7.55 2.43
C ILE A 175 -3.25 8.20 2.18
N GLY A 176 -3.77 7.99 0.98
CA GLY A 176 -5.13 8.36 0.61
C GLY A 176 -6.08 7.22 0.95
N PHE A 177 -7.08 7.47 1.77
CA PHE A 177 -8.10 6.50 2.14
C PHE A 177 -9.31 6.66 1.21
N GLN A 178 -9.80 5.56 0.64
CA GLN A 178 -11.01 5.53 -0.18
C GLN A 178 -12.20 5.01 0.65
N ALA A 179 -13.38 4.91 0.02
CA ALA A 179 -14.60 4.48 0.71
C ALA A 179 -14.46 3.08 1.34
N THR A 180 -14.85 2.98 2.62
CA THR A 180 -14.88 1.71 3.35
C THR A 180 -16.07 0.88 2.91
N ARG A 181 -15.86 -0.39 2.57
CA ARG A 181 -16.96 -1.37 2.46
C ARG A 181 -17.05 -2.13 3.78
N TYR A 182 -18.11 -1.91 4.54
CA TYR A 182 -18.31 -2.55 5.83
C TYR A 182 -19.66 -3.26 5.88
N ASN A 183 -19.66 -4.52 6.34
CA ASN A 183 -20.87 -5.28 6.59
C ASN A 183 -21.12 -5.32 8.10
N GLU A 184 -22.15 -4.58 8.54
CA GLU A 184 -22.49 -4.48 9.96
C GLU A 184 -22.92 -5.81 10.58
N THR A 185 -23.46 -6.75 9.77
CA THR A 185 -24.03 -8.01 10.26
C THR A 185 -22.97 -8.94 10.83
N ASN A 186 -21.79 -8.97 10.20
CA ASN A 186 -20.70 -9.86 10.57
C ASN A 186 -19.45 -9.11 11.05
N GLY A 187 -19.50 -7.77 11.12
CA GLY A 187 -18.40 -6.94 11.57
C GLY A 187 -17.20 -6.92 10.63
N ILE A 188 -17.33 -7.45 9.42
CA ILE A 188 -16.21 -7.59 8.47
C ILE A 188 -16.23 -6.40 7.50
N GLY A 189 -15.07 -5.82 7.27
CA GLY A 189 -14.89 -4.76 6.30
C GLY A 189 -13.65 -4.92 5.45
N THR A 190 -13.65 -4.18 4.35
CA THR A 190 -12.51 -3.97 3.50
C THR A 190 -12.34 -2.48 3.31
N HIS A 191 -11.11 -2.00 3.51
CA HIS A 191 -10.71 -0.64 3.28
C HIS A 191 -9.65 -0.60 2.18
N ALA A 192 -9.82 0.29 1.23
CA ALA A 192 -8.92 0.44 0.09
C ALA A 192 -8.37 1.86 0.06
N GLY A 193 -7.24 2.05 -0.59
CA GLY A 193 -6.66 3.37 -0.71
C GLY A 193 -5.39 3.38 -1.55
N ASP A 194 -4.82 4.56 -1.69
CA ASP A 194 -3.67 4.80 -2.53
C ASP A 194 -2.48 5.28 -1.70
N PHE A 195 -1.28 4.96 -2.16
CA PHE A 195 -0.03 5.49 -1.65
C PHE A 195 0.62 6.41 -2.66
N SER A 196 1.25 7.48 -2.17
CA SER A 196 2.32 8.18 -2.88
C SER A 196 3.64 7.94 -2.18
N TYR A 197 4.67 7.56 -2.93
CA TYR A 197 6.01 7.39 -2.41
C TYR A 197 6.89 8.60 -2.75
N SER A 198 7.97 8.79 -1.99
CA SER A 198 8.90 9.92 -2.16
C SER A 198 9.60 9.98 -3.51
N ASP A 199 9.66 8.86 -4.22
CA ASP A 199 10.23 8.76 -5.57
C ASP A 199 9.21 9.05 -6.69
N GLY A 200 8.03 9.56 -6.32
CA GLY A 200 6.92 9.90 -7.21
C GLY A 200 6.10 8.71 -7.70
N SER A 201 6.46 7.47 -7.34
CA SER A 201 5.64 6.30 -7.68
C SER A 201 4.33 6.29 -6.90
N ARG A 202 3.35 5.55 -7.43
CA ARG A 202 2.06 5.33 -6.77
C ARG A 202 1.85 3.86 -6.46
N GLY A 203 1.10 3.61 -5.40
CA GLY A 203 0.67 2.27 -5.01
C GLY A 203 -0.79 2.26 -4.62
N PHE A 204 -1.32 1.07 -4.48
CA PHE A 204 -2.65 0.82 -3.98
C PHE A 204 -2.55 -0.18 -2.82
N PHE A 205 -3.42 -0.04 -1.84
CA PHE A 205 -3.56 -1.01 -0.76
C PHE A 205 -5.00 -1.47 -0.60
N THR A 206 -5.13 -2.68 -0.10
CA THR A 206 -6.39 -3.22 0.40
C THR A 206 -6.13 -3.83 1.76
N ILE A 207 -6.95 -3.47 2.73
CA ILE A 207 -6.94 -4.04 4.07
C ILE A 207 -8.29 -4.68 4.34
N SER A 208 -8.26 -5.93 4.76
CA SER A 208 -9.41 -6.63 5.31
C SER A 208 -9.34 -6.56 6.82
N PHE A 209 -10.44 -6.20 7.48
CA PHE A 209 -10.50 -6.03 8.92
C PHE A 209 -11.81 -6.56 9.49
N GLU A 210 -11.83 -6.73 10.81
CA GLU A 210 -13.01 -7.07 11.59
C GLU A 210 -13.13 -6.10 12.76
N VAL A 211 -14.32 -5.56 12.98
CA VAL A 211 -14.62 -4.73 14.15
C VAL A 211 -15.18 -5.63 15.24
N GLN A 212 -14.40 -5.83 16.30
CA GLN A 212 -14.80 -6.61 17.46
C GLN A 212 -15.07 -5.70 18.65
N LYS A 213 -16.10 -6.03 19.43
CA LYS A 213 -16.30 -5.41 20.74
C LYS A 213 -15.45 -6.16 21.76
N ILE A 214 -14.43 -5.50 22.28
CA ILE A 214 -13.55 -6.03 23.32
C ILE A 214 -13.78 -5.16 24.56
N ASP A 215 -14.32 -5.77 25.61
CA ASP A 215 -14.82 -5.08 26.80
C ASP A 215 -15.89 -4.03 26.47
N LYS A 216 -15.62 -2.75 26.79
CA LYS A 216 -16.51 -1.61 26.52
C LYS A 216 -16.17 -0.89 25.22
N GLU A 217 -15.11 -1.28 24.52
CA GLU A 217 -14.60 -0.58 23.34
C GLU A 217 -14.73 -1.40 22.07
N ARG A 218 -14.86 -0.72 20.94
CA ARG A 218 -14.80 -1.35 19.61
C ARG A 218 -13.37 -1.26 19.11
N LYS A 219 -12.77 -2.41 18.83
CA LYS A 219 -11.42 -2.52 18.27
C LYS A 219 -11.49 -3.01 16.84
N VAL A 220 -10.65 -2.44 15.99
CA VAL A 220 -10.47 -2.84 14.60
C VAL A 220 -9.27 -3.78 14.55
N LEU A 221 -9.51 -5.03 14.17
CA LEU A 221 -8.48 -6.06 14.05
C LEU A 221 -8.26 -6.41 12.58
N LEU A 222 -7.01 -6.59 12.19
CA LEU A 222 -6.64 -6.84 10.81
C LEU A 222 -6.75 -8.32 10.48
N LYS A 223 -7.49 -8.64 9.42
CA LYS A 223 -7.54 -9.98 8.84
C LYS A 223 -6.44 -10.21 7.80
N GLY A 224 -6.01 -9.14 7.16
CA GLY A 224 -4.91 -9.16 6.20
C GLY A 224 -4.79 -7.82 5.50
N PHE A 225 -3.63 -7.59 4.89
CA PHE A 225 -3.39 -6.41 4.07
C PHE A 225 -2.61 -6.82 2.82
N LYS A 226 -2.82 -6.07 1.75
CA LYS A 226 -2.14 -6.23 0.47
C LYS A 226 -1.70 -4.84 0.01
N VAL A 227 -0.46 -4.73 -0.43
CA VAL A 227 0.09 -3.52 -1.03
C VAL A 227 0.63 -3.86 -2.41
N GLU A 228 0.28 -3.05 -3.39
CA GLU A 228 0.69 -3.22 -4.78
C GLU A 228 1.21 -1.89 -5.32
N SER A 229 2.36 -1.93 -5.98
CA SER A 229 2.88 -0.81 -6.76
C SER A 229 3.71 -1.38 -7.89
N GLU A 230 3.14 -1.35 -9.10
CA GLU A 230 3.83 -1.84 -10.29
C GLU A 230 5.10 -1.02 -10.55
N ASP A 231 5.03 0.30 -10.40
CA ASP A 231 6.17 1.20 -10.57
C ASP A 231 7.31 0.88 -9.60
N ARG A 232 7.04 0.74 -8.29
CA ARG A 232 8.10 0.38 -7.33
C ARG A 232 8.63 -1.00 -7.57
N ARG A 233 7.77 -1.97 -7.91
CA ARG A 233 8.20 -3.33 -8.25
C ARG A 233 9.14 -3.31 -9.47
N ASN A 234 8.79 -2.56 -10.51
CA ASN A 234 9.63 -2.38 -11.69
C ASN A 234 10.95 -1.68 -11.38
N LYS A 235 10.94 -0.61 -10.58
CA LYS A 235 12.17 0.08 -10.13
C LYS A 235 13.05 -0.84 -9.28
N PHE A 236 12.44 -1.60 -8.38
CA PHE A 236 13.12 -2.56 -7.52
C PHE A 236 13.80 -3.67 -8.34
N PHE A 237 13.09 -4.27 -9.31
CA PHE A 237 13.68 -5.26 -10.23
C PHE A 237 14.75 -4.68 -11.15
N ARG A 238 14.56 -3.46 -11.66
CA ARG A 238 15.62 -2.76 -12.41
C ARG A 238 16.86 -2.55 -11.55
N SER A 239 16.71 -2.21 -10.28
CA SER A 239 17.84 -2.05 -9.36
C SER A 239 18.58 -3.37 -9.12
N ALA A 240 17.86 -4.50 -9.03
CA ALA A 240 18.46 -5.82 -8.94
C ALA A 240 19.27 -6.15 -10.21
N PHE A 241 18.69 -5.91 -11.39
CA PHE A 241 19.37 -6.14 -12.66
C PHE A 241 20.62 -5.26 -12.83
N SER A 242 20.56 -3.98 -12.45
CA SER A 242 21.74 -3.11 -12.48
C SER A 242 22.87 -3.63 -11.58
N VAL A 243 22.55 -4.27 -10.46
CA VAL A 243 23.56 -4.93 -9.61
C VAL A 243 24.19 -6.14 -10.31
N VAL A 244 23.43 -6.91 -11.11
CA VAL A 244 24.00 -7.95 -11.98
C VAL A 244 24.99 -7.32 -12.97
N GLU A 245 24.61 -6.25 -13.66
CA GLU A 245 25.48 -5.56 -14.62
C GLU A 245 26.77 -5.02 -13.98
N GLU A 246 26.68 -4.47 -12.76
CA GLU A 246 27.84 -4.01 -12.01
C GLU A 246 28.72 -5.17 -11.53
N PHE A 247 28.11 -6.25 -11.04
CA PHE A 247 28.82 -7.45 -10.61
C PHE A 247 29.63 -8.07 -11.75
N LEU A 248 29.05 -8.18 -12.96
CA LEU A 248 29.74 -8.73 -14.12
C LEU A 248 30.97 -7.92 -14.53
N LYS A 249 30.96 -6.60 -14.30
CA LYS A 249 32.13 -5.71 -14.53
C LYS A 249 33.27 -5.97 -13.55
N THR A 250 33.09 -6.81 -12.54
CA THR A 250 34.14 -7.24 -11.61
C THR A 250 34.90 -8.47 -12.09
N PHE A 251 34.54 -9.05 -13.24
CA PHE A 251 35.28 -10.15 -13.89
C PHE A 251 36.54 -9.61 -14.59
N ASP A 252 37.36 -8.89 -13.83
CA ASP A 252 38.63 -8.30 -14.19
C ASP A 252 39.65 -8.60 -13.07
N ASP A 253 40.89 -8.91 -13.43
CA ASP A 253 41.97 -9.28 -12.50
C ASP A 253 42.21 -8.22 -11.41
N LYS A 254 41.88 -6.95 -11.67
CA LYS A 254 42.09 -5.84 -10.73
C LYS A 254 40.93 -5.63 -9.77
N LYS A 255 39.84 -6.39 -9.89
CA LYS A 255 38.56 -6.12 -9.20
C LYS A 255 38.14 -7.21 -8.21
N LEU A 256 39.09 -8.01 -7.71
CA LEU A 256 38.82 -9.06 -6.74
C LEU A 256 38.09 -8.56 -5.49
N GLU A 257 38.48 -7.41 -4.94
CA GLU A 257 37.84 -6.86 -3.74
C GLU A 257 36.43 -6.32 -4.01
N GLU A 258 36.18 -5.76 -5.20
CA GLU A 258 34.84 -5.39 -5.65
C GLU A 258 33.95 -6.63 -5.81
N PHE A 259 34.46 -7.68 -6.46
CA PHE A 259 33.78 -8.97 -6.62
C PHE A 259 33.35 -9.54 -5.26
N LYS A 260 34.27 -9.57 -4.28
CA LYS A 260 33.97 -10.00 -2.90
C LYS A 260 32.91 -9.13 -2.22
N GLY A 261 32.88 -7.84 -2.53
CA GLY A 261 31.92 -6.89 -1.97
C GLY A 261 30.47 -7.14 -2.41
N PHE A 262 30.27 -7.74 -3.59
CA PHE A 262 28.93 -8.13 -4.05
C PHE A 262 28.40 -9.41 -3.40
N MET A 263 29.28 -10.29 -2.92
CA MET A 263 28.88 -11.61 -2.40
C MET A 263 28.21 -11.48 -1.02
N TYR A 264 27.10 -12.18 -0.84
CA TYR A 264 26.39 -12.25 0.44
C TYR A 264 27.30 -12.79 1.57
N PRO A 265 27.28 -12.23 2.80
CA PRO A 265 28.21 -12.60 3.86
C PRO A 265 28.27 -14.11 4.15
N THR A 266 27.12 -14.77 4.25
CA THR A 266 27.06 -16.22 4.50
C THR A 266 27.68 -17.03 3.36
N VAL A 267 27.57 -16.57 2.11
CA VAL A 267 28.23 -17.21 0.97
C VAL A 267 29.74 -17.01 1.04
N ARG A 268 30.19 -15.82 1.47
CA ARG A 268 31.62 -15.55 1.67
C ARG A 268 32.22 -16.44 2.74
N GLU A 269 31.51 -16.63 3.84
CA GLU A 269 31.93 -17.50 4.94
C GLU A 269 31.96 -18.97 4.50
N ALA A 270 30.90 -19.45 3.84
CA ALA A 270 30.79 -20.84 3.40
C ALA A 270 31.85 -21.23 2.34
N LEU A 271 32.14 -20.33 1.40
CA LEU A 271 33.17 -20.58 0.39
C LEU A 271 34.58 -20.35 0.95
N GLY A 272 34.74 -19.37 1.83
CA GLY A 272 36.03 -18.90 2.31
C GLY A 272 36.84 -18.16 1.24
N ASN A 273 37.85 -17.40 1.68
CA ASN A 273 38.63 -16.53 0.79
C ASN A 273 39.30 -17.27 -0.38
N LEU A 274 39.82 -18.48 -0.16
CA LEU A 274 40.51 -19.23 -1.19
C LEU A 274 39.59 -19.62 -2.36
N LYS A 275 38.39 -20.14 -2.08
CA LYS A 275 37.45 -20.56 -3.13
C LYS A 275 36.87 -19.37 -3.87
N ILE A 276 36.64 -18.24 -3.18
CA ILE A 276 36.17 -17.00 -3.81
C ILE A 276 37.22 -16.45 -4.78
N ASN A 277 38.49 -16.40 -4.36
CA ASN A 277 39.59 -15.99 -5.25
C ASN A 277 39.68 -16.93 -6.46
N LEU A 278 39.60 -18.24 -6.25
CA LEU A 278 39.63 -19.22 -7.34
C LEU A 278 38.45 -19.07 -8.31
N LEU A 279 37.25 -18.84 -7.78
CA LEU A 279 36.06 -18.57 -8.59
C LEU A 279 36.25 -17.32 -9.44
N HIS A 280 36.71 -16.22 -8.83
CA HIS A 280 37.00 -14.97 -9.54
C HIS A 280 38.04 -15.18 -10.64
N SER A 281 39.19 -15.79 -10.33
CA SER A 281 40.23 -16.07 -11.33
C SER A 281 39.70 -16.89 -12.51
N ARG A 282 38.90 -17.94 -12.26
CA ARG A 282 38.28 -18.74 -13.34
C ARG A 282 37.33 -17.93 -14.21
N LEU A 283 36.55 -17.03 -13.62
CA LEU A 283 35.65 -16.15 -14.36
C LEU A 283 36.43 -15.14 -15.21
N VAL A 284 37.54 -14.61 -14.71
CA VAL A 284 38.43 -13.72 -15.48
C VAL A 284 39.14 -14.46 -16.62
N GLU A 285 39.69 -15.64 -16.35
CA GLU A 285 40.36 -16.50 -17.34
C GLU A 285 39.42 -16.90 -18.48
N SER A 286 38.13 -17.12 -18.17
CA SER A 286 37.10 -17.38 -19.17
C SER A 286 36.92 -16.20 -20.14
N GLY A 287 37.26 -14.98 -19.72
CA GLY A 287 37.40 -13.82 -20.59
C GLY A 287 36.09 -13.40 -21.25
N PHE A 288 35.00 -13.24 -20.50
CA PHE A 288 33.71 -12.80 -21.03
C PHE A 288 33.81 -11.44 -21.76
N ARG A 289 33.21 -11.33 -22.94
CA ARG A 289 33.21 -10.11 -23.77
C ARG A 289 31.82 -9.54 -24.05
N ASP A 290 30.84 -10.41 -24.26
CA ASP A 290 29.45 -10.04 -24.52
C ASP A 290 28.55 -10.77 -23.54
N VAL A 291 28.17 -10.08 -22.47
CA VAL A 291 27.30 -10.65 -21.44
C VAL A 291 25.90 -10.08 -21.64
N VAL A 292 24.99 -10.92 -22.12
CA VAL A 292 23.58 -10.57 -22.33
C VAL A 292 22.75 -11.36 -21.34
N PHE A 293 22.60 -10.81 -20.13
CA PHE A 293 21.52 -11.27 -19.25
C PHE A 293 20.22 -10.68 -19.77
N LYS A 294 19.34 -11.54 -20.26
CA LYS A 294 18.00 -11.14 -20.63
C LYS A 294 17.08 -11.30 -19.44
N SER A 295 16.25 -10.30 -19.15
CA SER A 295 15.19 -10.44 -18.14
C SER A 295 14.08 -11.41 -18.56
N GLU A 296 14.13 -11.98 -19.78
CA GLU A 296 13.15 -12.92 -20.33
C GLU A 296 13.03 -14.21 -19.50
N SER A 297 14.05 -14.56 -18.71
CA SER A 297 14.03 -15.67 -17.75
C SER A 297 14.52 -15.22 -16.38
N MET A 298 13.69 -14.39 -15.72
CA MET A 298 13.82 -14.06 -14.30
C MET A 298 12.95 -15.02 -13.47
N ILE A 299 13.52 -15.61 -12.43
CA ILE A 299 12.77 -16.43 -11.46
C ILE A 299 12.73 -15.67 -10.14
N GLU A 300 11.53 -15.26 -9.71
CA GLU A 300 11.30 -14.69 -8.38
C GLU A 300 11.00 -15.85 -7.42
N HIS A 301 11.92 -16.12 -6.48
CA HIS A 301 11.71 -17.13 -5.43
C HIS A 301 10.95 -16.53 -4.25
N ALA A 302 11.26 -15.27 -3.94
CA ALA A 302 10.60 -14.43 -2.98
C ALA A 302 10.74 -12.96 -3.42
N PRO A 303 9.97 -12.01 -2.87
CA PRO A 303 10.13 -10.60 -3.20
C PRO A 303 11.55 -10.07 -2.97
N SER A 304 12.33 -10.66 -2.06
CA SER A 304 13.74 -10.31 -1.81
C SER A 304 14.75 -11.25 -2.47
N GLU A 305 14.33 -12.25 -3.26
CA GLU A 305 15.24 -13.23 -3.86
C GLU A 305 14.90 -13.49 -5.34
N ILE A 306 15.84 -13.13 -6.21
CA ILE A 306 15.65 -13.11 -7.65
C ILE A 306 16.82 -13.81 -8.33
N THR A 307 16.53 -14.71 -9.26
CA THR A 307 17.53 -15.32 -10.14
C THR A 307 17.39 -14.79 -11.55
N PHE A 308 18.47 -14.22 -12.09
CA PHE A 308 18.59 -13.80 -13.48
C PHE A 308 19.29 -14.88 -14.29
N ILE A 309 18.64 -15.33 -15.37
CA ILE A 309 19.21 -16.30 -16.30
C ILE A 309 19.54 -15.60 -17.61
N GLY A 310 20.76 -15.79 -18.10
CA GLY A 310 21.30 -15.08 -19.26
C GLY A 310 22.24 -15.93 -20.10
N VAL A 311 22.75 -15.32 -21.17
CA VAL A 311 23.80 -15.92 -22.01
C VAL A 311 24.99 -14.97 -22.06
N ALA A 312 26.19 -15.51 -21.89
CA ALA A 312 27.44 -14.79 -22.02
C ALA A 312 28.33 -15.46 -23.06
N THR A 313 29.11 -14.67 -23.80
CA THR A 313 30.09 -15.17 -24.76
C THR A 313 31.50 -14.92 -24.24
N THR A 314 32.33 -15.95 -24.26
CA THR A 314 33.75 -15.88 -23.86
C THR A 314 34.63 -15.28 -24.97
N LYS A 315 35.86 -14.91 -24.62
CA LYS A 315 36.93 -14.49 -25.54
C LYS A 315 37.16 -15.49 -26.68
N LEU A 316 36.92 -16.79 -26.41
CA LEU A 316 37.09 -17.89 -27.34
C LEU A 316 35.84 -18.15 -28.21
N GLY A 317 34.77 -17.34 -28.06
CA GLY A 317 33.52 -17.50 -28.79
C GLY A 317 32.58 -18.57 -28.23
N THR A 318 32.90 -19.16 -27.07
CA THR A 318 32.02 -20.14 -26.41
C THR A 318 30.83 -19.42 -25.78
N ARG A 319 29.62 -19.88 -26.11
CA ARG A 319 28.40 -19.43 -25.45
C ARG A 319 28.23 -20.15 -24.12
N MET A 320 27.91 -19.40 -23.08
CA MET A 320 27.71 -19.88 -21.71
C MET A 320 26.34 -19.43 -21.22
N ARG A 321 25.52 -20.35 -20.72
CA ARG A 321 24.31 -20.01 -19.98
C ARG A 321 24.70 -19.64 -18.55
N GLY A 322 24.36 -18.43 -18.13
CA GLY A 322 24.65 -17.88 -16.81
C GLY A 322 23.41 -17.84 -15.93
N GLU A 323 23.58 -18.14 -14.65
CA GLU A 323 22.56 -17.99 -13.61
C GLU A 323 23.17 -17.17 -12.47
N ILE A 324 22.53 -16.06 -12.13
CA ILE A 324 22.97 -15.16 -11.06
C ILE A 324 21.80 -14.91 -10.13
N SER A 325 21.91 -15.36 -8.89
CA SER A 325 20.91 -15.14 -7.85
C SER A 325 21.33 -14.00 -6.95
N LEU A 326 20.36 -13.13 -6.66
CA LEU A 326 20.49 -11.97 -5.79
C LEU A 326 19.54 -12.10 -4.61
N PHE A 327 20.00 -11.65 -3.45
CA PHE A 327 19.18 -11.47 -2.25
C PHE A 327 19.22 -10.00 -1.80
N TYR A 328 18.06 -9.44 -1.49
CA TYR A 328 17.91 -8.08 -0.99
C TYR A 328 17.93 -8.07 0.53
N GLU A 329 18.93 -7.42 1.11
CA GLU A 329 19.05 -7.25 2.55
C GLU A 329 19.43 -5.80 2.87
N GLU A 330 18.72 -5.19 3.83
CA GLU A 330 19.05 -3.87 4.39
C GLU A 330 19.26 -2.71 3.39
N GLY A 331 18.60 -2.76 2.23
CA GLY A 331 18.72 -1.73 1.19
C GLY A 331 19.74 -2.05 0.10
N VAL A 332 20.31 -3.27 0.11
CA VAL A 332 21.38 -3.67 -0.80
C VAL A 332 21.05 -5.02 -1.43
N TRP A 333 21.30 -5.15 -2.73
CA TRP A 333 21.29 -6.44 -3.42
C TRP A 333 22.66 -7.08 -3.36
N LEU A 334 22.69 -8.35 -2.98
CA LEU A 334 23.89 -9.13 -2.79
C LEU A 334 23.79 -10.44 -3.58
N VAL A 335 24.90 -10.84 -4.20
CA VAL A 335 25.00 -12.08 -4.97
C VAL A 335 25.06 -13.27 -4.02
N THR A 336 24.09 -14.17 -4.15
CA THR A 336 24.05 -15.44 -3.41
C THR A 336 24.54 -16.61 -4.24
N MET A 337 24.44 -16.51 -5.57
CA MET A 337 24.85 -17.56 -6.49
C MET A 337 25.35 -16.97 -7.81
N VAL A 338 26.40 -17.57 -8.35
CA VAL A 338 26.85 -17.34 -9.72
C VAL A 338 27.25 -18.67 -10.34
N ASN A 339 26.67 -18.99 -11.48
CA ASN A 339 26.96 -20.21 -12.21
C ASN A 339 27.00 -19.92 -13.72
N PHE A 340 27.97 -20.49 -14.42
CA PHE A 340 28.05 -20.42 -15.88
C PHE A 340 28.35 -21.82 -16.42
N ILE A 341 27.48 -22.33 -17.27
CA ILE A 341 27.64 -23.62 -17.92
C ILE A 341 27.69 -23.42 -19.44
N PRO A 342 28.45 -24.25 -20.19
CA PRO A 342 28.42 -24.18 -21.65
C PRO A 342 26.99 -24.32 -22.17
N ASP A 343 26.57 -23.35 -22.99
CA ASP A 343 25.28 -23.38 -23.69
C ASP A 343 25.41 -24.41 -24.81
N GLN A 344 24.86 -25.61 -24.62
CA GLN A 344 25.01 -26.70 -25.58
C GLN A 344 24.28 -26.44 -26.91
N GLY A 345 23.42 -25.41 -26.99
CA GLY A 345 22.63 -25.12 -28.18
C GLY A 345 21.60 -26.22 -28.46
N ALA A 346 20.35 -25.80 -28.70
CA ALA A 346 19.38 -26.61 -29.44
C ALA A 346 19.55 -26.32 -30.94
#